data_AF-A0A965LG04-F1
#
_entry.id   AF-A0A965LG04-F1
#
_cell.length_a   1.000
_cell.length_b   1.000
_cell.length_c   1.000
_cell.angle_alpha   90.00
_cell.angle_beta   90.00
_cell.angle_gamma   90.00
#
_symmetry.space_group_name_H-M   'P 1'
#
loop_
_entity.id
_entity.type
_entity.pdbx_description
1 polymer ?
#
loop_
_entity_poly.entity_id
_entity_poly.type
_entity_poly.pdbx_seq_one_letter_code
_entity_poly.pdbx_strand_id
1 'polypeptide(L)'
;MVIRLLLLLGFLSLQAAGSMAQSNQLLLGWDLPGSSTLTSVNSVTNVAEIVGPQAMTLGPNLPASSNSQGWGSTAWTNGGTDPFLNNSQDKYFGFQVTAASGKRVTVSGISKLSMQASASGPKYWHLLVSLTNTTTAFASPWKNYGPFTVTIPTTSTAHTDITALLSNAINTNVIVIEPSQTVYFRLIGWGGAAINGSGRISSTNVFSGGQGLDFGLTGTVETVSVAKNLTWNGGSSGTWDRTVSSWYVSSPASPVAFADGDNVTFNISSATSVSVPATVLAGSIVATIPSGQSLQFTGAGSLSCPSSFTISGGGTVNLGVSTSLGSIQLSSGQLLASANNSLSGNLTSGAGTTVDIGATSHSSLGSVSFGKIPSGTGSLTASLGYTLTVDEDSTLSVSLAGAGGMKKDGAGKLTVAGAQTYLGNINLNSGVLETSGSERLPDTAVVVFGGGTTLRLGGNETLMSLSASSTAATAVVDLQSYNLTLTATSSNQFQGALIGAGSLIRQGTSILSLGENNTFSGGTVLKEGSLRLQASGIRSTNSETGEVSLVSGPFGTGALTLQGGKIYSSSTNSRSLYNPIKIQGDFTLGDSSASGNGDINVSTNVTGASTVLSSNAT
;
A
#
# COMPACT_ATOMS: atom_id res chain seq x y z
N MET A 1 0.34 -13.77 -34.25
CA MET A 1 0.39 -15.20 -33.91
C MET A 1 1.76 -15.52 -33.31
N VAL A 2 1.87 -15.44 -31.96
CA VAL A 2 2.58 -16.35 -31.04
C VAL A 2 4.01 -16.76 -31.47
N ILE A 3 5.10 -16.44 -30.76
CA ILE A 3 5.54 -16.95 -29.45
C ILE A 3 6.72 -16.01 -29.04
N ARG A 4 6.60 -15.04 -28.13
CA ARG A 4 6.73 -15.10 -26.64
C ARG A 4 7.77 -16.10 -26.13
N LEU A 5 8.89 -15.59 -25.59
CA LEU A 5 9.47 -15.93 -24.27
C LEU A 5 11.00 -15.76 -24.30
N LEU A 6 11.53 -14.55 -24.08
CA LEU A 6 12.90 -14.34 -23.59
C LEU A 6 13.07 -12.90 -23.02
N LEU A 7 12.17 -12.49 -22.13
CA LEU A 7 12.31 -11.28 -21.32
C LEU A 7 11.71 -11.55 -19.93
N LEU A 8 12.45 -12.33 -19.12
CA LEU A 8 12.19 -12.42 -17.68
C LEU A 8 13.41 -12.97 -16.91
N LEU A 9 14.58 -12.33 -17.04
CA LEU A 9 15.73 -12.56 -16.16
C LEU A 9 16.34 -11.25 -15.61
N GLY A 10 15.57 -10.17 -15.63
CA GLY A 10 16.00 -8.85 -15.16
C GLY A 10 15.22 -8.32 -13.97
N PHE A 11 14.73 -9.17 -13.06
CA PHE A 11 14.12 -8.74 -11.79
C PHE A 11 14.23 -9.85 -10.74
N LEU A 12 15.46 -10.08 -10.28
CA LEU A 12 15.70 -10.67 -8.97
C LEU A 12 16.98 -10.03 -8.41
N SER A 13 16.90 -8.72 -8.14
CA SER A 13 17.88 -8.03 -7.30
C SER A 13 17.73 -8.56 -5.89
N LEU A 14 18.41 -9.66 -5.62
CA LEU A 14 19.14 -9.96 -4.40
C LEU A 14 18.72 -9.13 -3.17
N GLN A 15 17.52 -9.38 -2.62
CA GLN A 15 17.32 -9.28 -1.17
C GLN A 15 17.99 -10.49 -0.52
N ALA A 16 19.32 -10.56 -0.64
CA ALA A 16 20.13 -11.25 0.33
C ALA A 16 20.45 -10.23 1.43
N ALA A 17 19.44 -9.90 2.23
CA ALA A 17 19.75 -9.67 3.63
C ALA A 17 20.50 -10.93 4.07
N GLY A 18 21.71 -10.79 4.57
CA GLY A 18 22.55 -11.92 4.96
C GLY A 18 21.91 -12.74 6.07
N SER A 19 21.00 -13.65 5.73
CA SER A 19 20.79 -14.85 6.51
C SER A 19 21.79 -15.87 5.99
N MET A 20 23.01 -15.82 6.55
CA MET A 20 23.72 -17.08 6.74
C MET A 20 22.70 -18.02 7.38
N ALA A 21 22.38 -19.14 6.74
CA ALA A 21 21.49 -20.14 7.31
C ALA A 21 22.06 -20.51 8.68
N GLN A 22 21.50 -19.94 9.75
CA GLN A 22 22.00 -20.20 11.10
C GLN A 22 21.70 -21.66 11.39
N SER A 23 22.77 -22.42 11.67
CA SER A 23 22.64 -23.80 12.09
C SER A 23 21.81 -23.85 13.37
N ASN A 24 20.85 -24.78 13.42
CA ASN A 24 20.10 -25.06 14.61
C ASN A 24 21.08 -25.42 15.76
N GLN A 25 21.01 -24.72 16.88
CA GLN A 25 21.88 -24.90 18.04
C GLN A 25 21.08 -25.30 19.28
N LEU A 26 21.74 -25.89 20.28
CA LEU A 26 21.17 -26.09 21.61
C LEU A 26 21.06 -24.74 22.30
N LEU A 27 19.85 -24.31 22.61
CA LEU A 27 19.56 -23.03 23.25
C LEU A 27 19.67 -23.12 24.77
N LEU A 28 19.04 -24.14 25.35
CA LEU A 28 18.92 -24.37 26.79
C LEU A 28 18.84 -25.87 27.05
N GLY A 29 19.54 -26.38 28.07
CA GLY A 29 19.62 -27.83 28.33
C GLY A 29 19.69 -28.18 29.82
N TRP A 30 19.00 -29.24 30.20
CA TRP A 30 18.89 -29.75 31.56
C TRP A 30 19.37 -31.19 31.64
N ASP A 31 20.19 -31.47 32.66
CA ASP A 31 20.55 -32.80 33.12
C ASP A 31 19.68 -33.11 34.34
N LEU A 32 18.79 -34.08 34.22
CA LEU A 32 17.72 -34.32 35.19
C LEU A 32 18.13 -35.44 36.15
N PRO A 33 17.94 -35.29 37.46
CA PRO A 33 18.42 -36.29 38.41
C PRO A 33 17.60 -37.58 38.33
N GLY A 34 18.29 -38.72 38.20
CA GLY A 34 17.64 -40.03 38.15
C GLY A 34 16.93 -40.45 39.44
N SER A 35 17.43 -40.01 40.61
CA SER A 35 16.84 -40.25 41.94
C SER A 35 16.89 -39.00 42.81
N SER A 36 15.79 -38.27 42.93
CA SER A 36 15.74 -37.02 43.70
C SER A 36 14.32 -36.64 44.14
N THR A 37 14.24 -35.83 45.20
CA THR A 37 13.03 -35.11 45.65
C THR A 37 13.08 -33.63 45.30
N LEU A 38 14.01 -33.22 44.41
CA LEU A 38 14.08 -31.85 43.91
C LEU A 38 12.83 -31.51 43.08
N THR A 39 12.22 -30.37 43.42
CA THR A 39 11.09 -29.79 42.68
C THR A 39 11.52 -28.82 41.59
N SER A 40 12.82 -28.52 41.50
CA SER A 40 13.41 -27.61 40.54
C SER A 40 14.80 -28.11 40.12
N VAL A 41 15.10 -28.04 38.84
CA VAL A 41 16.40 -28.41 38.25
C VAL A 41 16.86 -27.25 37.38
N ASN A 42 18.05 -26.72 37.67
CA ASN A 42 18.64 -25.65 36.85
C ASN A 42 19.20 -26.24 35.54
N SER A 43 19.17 -25.45 34.47
CA SER A 43 19.90 -25.82 33.26
C SER A 43 21.39 -25.89 33.55
N VAL A 44 22.06 -26.82 32.87
CA VAL A 44 23.52 -26.97 32.94
C VAL A 44 24.22 -26.38 31.71
N THR A 45 23.45 -26.02 30.67
CA THR A 45 23.93 -25.32 29.47
C THR A 45 22.91 -24.31 28.98
N ASN A 46 23.38 -23.13 28.58
CA ASN A 46 22.58 -22.10 27.93
C ASN A 46 23.46 -21.27 26.98
N VAL A 47 22.87 -20.77 25.89
CA VAL A 47 23.51 -19.70 25.12
C VAL A 47 23.47 -18.39 25.91
N ALA A 48 24.47 -17.52 25.72
CA ALA A 48 24.60 -16.27 26.46
C ALA A 48 23.42 -15.31 26.23
N GLU A 49 22.71 -15.48 25.10
CA GLU A 49 21.56 -14.70 24.68
C GLU A 49 20.24 -15.09 25.37
N ILE A 50 20.26 -16.04 26.30
CA ILE A 50 19.12 -16.40 27.17
C ILE A 50 19.44 -16.04 28.62
N VAL A 51 18.75 -15.04 29.17
CA VAL A 51 19.17 -14.30 30.39
C VAL A 51 18.20 -14.37 31.58
N GLY A 52 17.12 -15.14 31.48
CA GLY A 52 16.11 -15.32 32.54
C GLY A 52 16.40 -16.49 33.48
N PRO A 53 15.49 -16.79 34.43
CA PRO A 53 15.52 -18.04 35.19
C PRO A 53 15.55 -19.25 34.27
N GLN A 54 16.54 -20.12 34.45
CA GLN A 54 16.76 -21.29 33.61
C GLN A 54 16.38 -22.60 34.30
N ALA A 55 15.51 -22.52 35.30
CA ALA A 55 15.05 -23.67 36.05
C ALA A 55 13.84 -24.32 35.36
N MET A 56 13.85 -25.65 35.32
CA MET A 56 12.67 -26.46 35.09
C MET A 56 12.08 -26.88 36.44
N THR A 57 10.79 -26.65 36.64
CA THR A 57 10.11 -26.88 37.92
C THR A 57 8.95 -27.85 37.78
N LEU A 58 8.65 -28.55 38.88
CA LEU A 58 7.38 -29.24 39.05
C LEU A 58 6.32 -28.23 39.50
N GLY A 59 5.15 -28.28 38.88
CA GLY A 59 3.99 -27.50 39.30
C GLY A 59 3.62 -27.81 40.76
N PRO A 60 2.96 -26.86 41.46
CA PRO A 60 2.78 -26.93 42.91
C PRO A 60 1.99 -28.15 43.40
N ASN A 61 1.23 -28.81 42.52
CA ASN A 61 0.47 -30.03 42.84
C ASN A 61 1.14 -31.33 42.35
N LEU A 62 2.44 -31.28 42.02
CA LEU A 62 3.28 -32.43 41.73
C LEU A 62 4.41 -32.55 42.76
N PRO A 63 4.23 -33.26 43.88
CA PRO A 63 5.32 -33.57 44.79
C PRO A 63 6.39 -34.39 44.07
N ALA A 64 7.65 -33.95 44.15
CA ALA A 64 8.78 -34.71 43.63
C ALA A 64 8.90 -36.07 44.34
N SER A 65 9.34 -37.08 43.61
CA SER A 65 9.53 -38.43 44.16
C SER A 65 10.71 -39.12 43.47
N SER A 66 11.46 -39.93 44.22
CA SER A 66 12.65 -40.62 43.69
C SER A 66 12.30 -41.68 42.64
N ASN A 67 12.76 -41.45 41.40
CA ASN A 67 13.07 -42.44 40.34
C ASN A 67 14.40 -43.14 40.62
N SER A 68 14.81 -44.14 39.83
CA SER A 68 16.25 -44.33 39.54
C SER A 68 16.56 -44.10 38.06
N GLN A 69 15.52 -43.85 37.25
CA GLN A 69 15.54 -43.75 35.79
C GLN A 69 14.77 -42.50 35.29
N GLY A 70 14.31 -41.62 36.18
CA GLY A 70 13.56 -40.45 35.75
C GLY A 70 13.15 -39.49 36.86
N TRP A 71 13.09 -38.22 36.48
CA TRP A 71 12.68 -37.10 37.32
C TRP A 71 11.20 -36.78 37.14
N GLY A 72 10.46 -36.65 38.24
CA GLY A 72 9.04 -36.34 38.21
C GLY A 72 8.29 -36.73 39.48
N SER A 73 7.00 -37.01 39.32
CA SER A 73 6.05 -37.18 40.43
C SER A 73 5.18 -38.43 40.26
N THR A 74 4.65 -38.94 41.38
CA THR A 74 3.65 -40.01 41.45
C THR A 74 2.22 -39.50 41.58
N ALA A 75 1.99 -38.18 41.52
CA ALA A 75 0.68 -37.59 41.81
C ALA A 75 0.00 -36.98 40.57
N TRP A 76 0.15 -37.58 39.38
CA TRP A 76 -0.57 -37.09 38.20
C TRP A 76 -2.09 -37.37 38.34
N THR A 77 -2.96 -36.52 37.78
CA THR A 77 -4.43 -36.60 38.00
C THR A 77 -5.06 -37.90 37.49
N ASN A 78 -6.14 -38.32 38.17
CA ASN A 78 -6.99 -39.45 37.80
C ASN A 78 -7.97 -39.05 36.71
N GLY A 79 -7.86 -39.64 35.52
CA GLY A 79 -8.96 -39.77 34.55
C GLY A 79 -9.60 -38.48 34.05
N GLY A 80 -8.85 -37.40 33.90
CA GLY A 80 -9.38 -36.10 33.45
C GLY A 80 -9.55 -35.98 31.93
N THR A 81 -10.48 -35.11 31.50
CA THR A 81 -10.59 -34.59 30.13
C THR A 81 -9.34 -33.79 29.75
N ASP A 82 -9.08 -33.68 28.45
CA ASP A 82 -7.95 -32.90 27.91
C ASP A 82 -7.85 -31.51 28.60
N PRO A 83 -6.72 -31.22 29.28
CA PRO A 83 -6.52 -29.96 29.98
C PRO A 83 -6.51 -28.74 29.05
N PHE A 84 -6.44 -28.92 27.72
CA PHE A 84 -6.70 -27.87 26.73
C PHE A 84 -8.03 -27.14 26.99
N LEU A 85 -9.04 -27.82 27.55
CA LEU A 85 -10.38 -27.28 27.78
C LEU A 85 -10.62 -26.81 29.23
N ASN A 86 -9.69 -27.08 30.15
CA ASN A 86 -9.85 -26.74 31.57
C ASN A 86 -8.47 -26.39 32.18
N ASN A 87 -8.19 -25.08 32.27
CA ASN A 87 -6.93 -24.48 32.69
C ASN A 87 -6.53 -24.71 34.17
N SER A 88 -7.25 -25.55 34.92
CA SER A 88 -7.16 -25.64 36.39
C SER A 88 -6.12 -26.63 36.93
N GLN A 89 -5.26 -27.21 36.12
CA GLN A 89 -4.32 -28.22 36.61
C GLN A 89 -2.90 -27.68 36.80
N ASP A 90 -2.60 -27.35 38.05
CA ASP A 90 -1.28 -27.04 38.64
C ASP A 90 -0.26 -28.21 38.57
N LYS A 91 -0.43 -29.13 37.62
CA LYS A 91 0.39 -30.33 37.44
C LYS A 91 1.08 -30.29 36.08
N TYR A 92 2.29 -29.77 36.08
CA TYR A 92 3.08 -29.58 34.87
C TYR A 92 4.58 -29.66 35.19
N PHE A 93 5.40 -29.92 34.16
CA PHE A 93 6.78 -29.45 34.17
C PHE A 93 6.81 -28.06 33.55
N GLY A 94 7.32 -27.07 34.29
CA GLY A 94 7.26 -25.66 33.92
C GLY A 94 8.66 -25.11 33.72
N PHE A 95 8.85 -24.31 32.67
CA PHE A 95 10.08 -23.55 32.49
C PHE A 95 9.76 -22.27 31.71
N GLN A 96 10.73 -21.37 31.66
CA GLN A 96 10.62 -20.13 30.89
C GLN A 96 11.91 -19.85 30.15
N VAL A 97 11.80 -19.08 29.09
CA VAL A 97 12.93 -18.61 28.28
C VAL A 97 12.78 -17.10 28.13
N THR A 98 13.82 -16.37 28.51
CA THR A 98 13.90 -14.92 28.34
C THR A 98 15.02 -14.60 27.36
N ALA A 99 14.67 -13.97 26.23
CA ALA A 99 15.66 -13.51 25.27
C ALA A 99 16.38 -12.26 25.81
N ALA A 100 17.69 -12.17 25.58
CA ALA A 100 18.47 -10.98 25.90
C ALA A 100 18.00 -9.76 25.10
N SER A 101 18.34 -8.56 25.58
CA SER A 101 18.05 -7.33 24.86
C SER A 101 18.71 -7.35 23.48
N GLY A 102 17.96 -6.93 22.45
CA GLY A 102 18.40 -6.95 21.05
C GLY A 102 18.64 -8.35 20.47
N LYS A 103 18.12 -9.42 21.08
CA LYS A 103 18.23 -10.79 20.56
C LYS A 103 16.85 -11.39 20.34
N ARG A 104 16.59 -11.92 19.15
CA ARG A 104 15.40 -12.75 18.89
C ARG A 104 15.81 -14.21 18.92
N VAL A 105 15.06 -15.02 19.66
CA VAL A 105 15.29 -16.47 19.78
C VAL A 105 14.15 -17.18 19.07
N THR A 106 14.47 -18.07 18.14
CA THR A 106 13.48 -18.93 17.48
C THR A 106 13.68 -20.36 17.94
N VAL A 107 12.74 -20.92 18.70
CA VAL A 107 12.75 -22.33 19.07
C VAL A 107 12.09 -23.13 17.96
N SER A 108 12.85 -24.04 17.36
CA SER A 108 12.46 -24.88 16.21
C SER A 108 12.34 -26.36 16.58
N GLY A 109 12.74 -26.76 17.78
CA GLY A 109 12.62 -28.15 18.22
C GLY A 109 13.15 -28.39 19.62
N ILE A 110 13.34 -29.66 19.95
CA ILE A 110 13.90 -30.10 21.23
C ILE A 110 15.00 -31.15 21.02
N SER A 111 15.86 -31.33 22.02
CA SER A 111 16.72 -32.49 22.16
C SER A 111 15.91 -33.74 22.52
N LYS A 112 16.59 -34.89 22.69
CA LYS A 112 15.93 -36.15 23.05
C LYS A 112 15.05 -35.97 24.28
N LEU A 113 13.76 -36.31 24.17
CA LEU A 113 12.79 -36.29 25.26
C LEU A 113 12.06 -37.63 25.33
N SER A 114 12.45 -38.47 26.28
CA SER A 114 11.71 -39.70 26.59
C SER A 114 10.90 -39.55 27.88
N MET A 115 9.63 -39.93 27.79
CA MET A 115 8.67 -39.91 28.89
C MET A 115 8.51 -41.30 29.50
N GLN A 116 8.43 -41.38 30.82
CA GLN A 116 8.10 -42.59 31.57
C GLN A 116 6.76 -42.37 32.30
N ALA A 117 5.82 -43.30 32.12
CA ALA A 117 4.57 -43.32 32.87
C ALA A 117 4.40 -44.68 33.57
N SER A 118 3.71 -44.72 34.72
CA SER A 118 3.28 -45.99 35.33
C SER A 118 2.03 -46.53 34.63
N ALA A 119 1.63 -47.77 34.95
CA ALA A 119 0.38 -48.37 34.47
C ALA A 119 -0.87 -47.51 34.72
N SER A 120 -0.85 -46.68 35.76
CA SER A 120 -1.93 -45.74 36.12
C SER A 120 -1.60 -44.27 35.79
N GLY A 121 -0.44 -43.99 35.20
CA GLY A 121 0.08 -42.66 34.88
C GLY A 121 -0.51 -42.04 33.61
N PRO A 122 -0.14 -40.78 33.29
CA PRO A 122 -0.69 -40.03 32.16
C PRO A 122 -0.31 -40.65 30.80
N LYS A 123 -1.32 -40.86 29.94
CA LYS A 123 -1.19 -41.42 28.58
C LYS A 123 -0.90 -40.36 27.52
N TYR A 124 -1.43 -39.15 27.67
CA TYR A 124 -1.33 -38.10 26.67
C TYR A 124 -0.58 -36.90 27.23
N TRP A 125 0.20 -36.22 26.38
CA TRP A 125 1.04 -35.10 26.79
C TRP A 125 0.94 -33.92 25.82
N HIS A 126 0.92 -32.71 26.37
CA HIS A 126 0.98 -31.46 25.59
C HIS A 126 2.17 -30.63 26.04
N LEU A 127 2.84 -29.98 25.10
CA LEU A 127 3.61 -28.77 25.40
C LEU A 127 2.71 -27.56 25.11
N LEU A 128 2.38 -26.81 26.15
CA LEU A 128 1.70 -25.54 26.02
C LEU A 128 2.70 -24.40 26.12
N VAL A 129 2.48 -23.33 25.35
CA VAL A 129 3.38 -22.16 25.29
C VAL A 129 2.58 -20.87 25.39
N SER A 130 2.90 -20.02 26.37
CA SER A 130 2.29 -18.69 26.54
C SER A 130 3.34 -17.59 26.37
N LEU A 131 2.97 -16.56 25.60
CA LEU A 131 3.83 -15.41 25.32
C LEU A 131 3.68 -14.27 26.35
N THR A 132 2.70 -14.37 27.25
CA THR A 132 2.28 -13.26 28.12
C THR A 132 2.04 -13.64 29.57
N ASN A 133 1.87 -14.94 29.89
CA ASN A 133 1.47 -15.40 31.23
C ASN A 133 2.52 -16.28 31.88
N THR A 134 2.70 -16.14 33.19
CA THR A 134 3.69 -16.90 33.98
C THR A 134 3.45 -18.40 33.94
N THR A 135 4.47 -19.18 34.33
CA THR A 135 4.32 -20.63 34.53
C THR A 135 3.27 -21.00 35.57
N THR A 136 2.80 -20.09 36.43
CA THR A 136 1.77 -20.33 37.47
C THR A 136 0.36 -19.94 37.05
N ALA A 137 0.16 -18.79 36.39
CA ALA A 137 -1.17 -18.35 35.94
C ALA A 137 -1.57 -18.95 34.59
N PHE A 138 -0.63 -19.05 33.65
CA PHE A 138 -0.73 -19.71 32.33
C PHE A 138 -2.12 -19.66 31.65
N ALA A 139 -2.71 -18.46 31.58
CA ALA A 139 -4.04 -18.25 30.99
C ALA A 139 -3.96 -18.04 29.46
N SER A 140 -5.11 -18.15 28.78
CA SER A 140 -5.22 -17.83 27.34
C SER A 140 -4.81 -16.37 27.07
N PRO A 141 -4.09 -16.07 25.97
CA PRO A 141 -3.74 -16.96 24.86
C PRO A 141 -2.49 -17.81 25.09
N TRP A 142 -2.54 -19.07 24.65
CA TRP A 142 -1.41 -20.01 24.61
C TRP A 142 -1.51 -20.91 23.37
N LYS A 143 -0.37 -21.36 22.85
CA LYS A 143 -0.26 -22.33 21.74
C LYS A 143 -0.16 -23.75 22.31
N ASN A 144 -0.74 -24.72 21.63
CA ASN A 144 -0.69 -26.14 21.98
C ASN A 144 0.13 -26.92 20.95
N TYR A 145 1.13 -27.67 21.43
CA TYR A 145 1.91 -28.62 20.66
C TYR A 145 1.64 -30.01 21.25
N GLY A 146 0.83 -30.81 20.56
CA GLY A 146 0.33 -32.10 21.03
C GLY A 146 -1.15 -32.32 20.66
N PRO A 147 -1.82 -33.36 21.20
CA PRO A 147 -1.30 -34.32 22.17
C PRO A 147 -0.28 -35.30 21.56
N PHE A 148 0.67 -35.74 22.36
CA PHE A 148 1.56 -36.87 22.09
C PHE A 148 1.15 -38.06 22.95
N THR A 149 1.19 -39.26 22.39
CA THR A 149 0.86 -40.48 23.14
C THR A 149 2.11 -41.09 23.75
N VAL A 150 2.07 -41.37 25.04
CA VAL A 150 3.08 -42.12 25.78
C VAL A 150 2.56 -43.52 26.04
N THR A 151 3.40 -44.52 25.81
CA THR A 151 3.06 -45.92 26.05
C THR A 151 2.92 -46.15 27.55
N ILE A 152 1.77 -46.67 27.97
CA ILE A 152 1.53 -47.08 29.36
C ILE A 152 2.04 -48.52 29.52
N PRO A 153 3.10 -48.74 30.30
CA PRO A 153 3.67 -50.06 30.44
C PRO A 153 2.96 -50.90 31.50
N THR A 154 3.13 -52.22 31.41
CA THR A 154 2.71 -53.16 32.46
C THR A 154 3.64 -53.15 33.69
N THR A 155 4.86 -52.60 33.55
CA THR A 155 5.85 -52.38 34.63
C THR A 155 6.48 -50.98 34.51
N SER A 156 6.93 -50.37 35.61
CA SER A 156 7.34 -48.94 35.65
C SER A 156 8.65 -48.57 34.94
N THR A 157 9.14 -49.33 33.96
CA THR A 157 10.48 -49.18 33.36
C THR A 157 10.50 -48.83 31.87
N ALA A 158 9.35 -48.82 31.18
CA ALA A 158 9.33 -48.43 29.77
C ALA A 158 9.39 -46.91 29.57
N HIS A 159 10.03 -46.47 28.49
CA HIS A 159 10.12 -45.07 28.10
C HIS A 159 9.58 -44.89 26.68
N THR A 160 8.90 -43.78 26.41
CA THR A 160 8.45 -43.39 25.07
C THR A 160 9.20 -42.15 24.62
N ASP A 161 9.97 -42.24 23.55
CA ASP A 161 10.63 -41.10 22.91
C ASP A 161 9.61 -40.29 22.11
N ILE A 162 9.39 -39.02 22.48
CA ILE A 162 8.45 -38.11 21.82
C ILE A 162 9.18 -37.00 21.04
N THR A 163 10.49 -37.10 20.87
CA THR A 163 11.35 -36.04 20.31
C THR A 163 10.91 -35.60 18.92
N ALA A 164 10.71 -36.56 18.01
CA ALA A 164 10.35 -36.27 16.64
C ALA A 164 8.94 -35.66 16.54
N LEU A 165 7.99 -36.16 17.33
CA LEU A 165 6.61 -35.67 17.34
C LEU A 165 6.54 -34.22 17.82
N LEU A 166 7.21 -33.90 18.93
CA LEU A 166 7.22 -32.55 19.48
C LEU A 166 8.04 -31.59 18.61
N SER A 167 9.20 -32.00 18.10
CA SER A 167 9.99 -31.16 17.20
C SER A 167 9.24 -30.86 15.89
N ASN A 168 8.48 -31.82 15.35
CA ASN A 168 7.66 -31.57 14.16
C ASN A 168 6.50 -30.59 14.45
N ALA A 169 5.86 -30.73 15.61
CA ALA A 169 4.82 -29.79 16.04
C ALA A 169 5.37 -28.37 16.20
N ILE A 170 6.55 -28.21 16.80
CA ILE A 170 7.22 -26.90 16.94
C ILE A 170 7.62 -26.35 15.58
N ASN A 171 8.19 -27.16 14.68
CA ASN A 171 8.58 -26.69 13.34
C ASN A 171 7.39 -26.22 12.50
N THR A 172 6.21 -26.83 12.66
CA THR A 172 4.99 -26.41 11.96
C THR A 172 4.49 -25.05 12.44
N ASN A 173 4.78 -24.67 13.69
CA ASN A 173 4.40 -23.39 14.26
C ASN A 173 5.50 -22.90 15.20
N VAL A 174 6.57 -22.35 14.63
CA VAL A 174 7.77 -21.98 15.39
C VAL A 174 7.46 -21.02 16.53
N ILE A 175 8.23 -21.15 17.61
CA ILE A 175 8.09 -20.29 18.79
C ILE A 175 9.12 -19.19 18.67
N VAL A 176 8.66 -17.98 18.39
CA VAL A 176 9.49 -16.78 18.31
C VAL A 176 9.41 -16.03 19.64
N ILE A 177 10.57 -15.75 20.21
CA ILE A 177 10.76 -14.97 21.43
C ILE A 177 11.43 -13.66 21.03
N GLU A 178 10.68 -12.56 21.09
CA GLU A 178 11.17 -11.23 20.74
C GLU A 178 12.19 -10.70 21.76
N PRO A 179 13.02 -9.70 21.39
CA PRO A 179 13.98 -9.10 22.32
C PRO A 179 13.35 -8.69 23.66
N SER A 180 14.01 -9.07 24.76
CA SER A 180 13.56 -8.84 26.14
C SER A 180 12.23 -9.51 26.53
N GLN A 181 11.64 -10.33 25.65
CA GLN A 181 10.43 -11.08 25.95
C GLN A 181 10.75 -12.32 26.79
N THR A 182 9.85 -12.65 27.73
CA THR A 182 9.84 -13.94 28.42
C THR A 182 8.67 -14.78 27.92
N VAL A 183 8.97 -16.01 27.49
CA VAL A 183 7.99 -17.00 27.07
C VAL A 183 7.98 -18.15 28.05
N TYR A 184 6.78 -18.62 28.37
CA TYR A 184 6.55 -19.62 29.41
C TYR A 184 6.04 -20.91 28.80
N PHE A 185 6.48 -22.04 29.35
CA PHE A 185 6.22 -23.38 28.83
C PHE A 185 5.65 -24.26 29.94
N ARG A 186 4.69 -25.11 29.58
CA ARG A 186 4.18 -26.18 30.43
C ARG A 186 4.11 -27.49 29.66
N LEU A 187 4.82 -28.51 30.11
CA LEU A 187 4.62 -29.89 29.65
C LEU A 187 3.64 -30.59 30.60
N ILE A 188 2.46 -30.95 30.08
CA ILE A 188 1.32 -31.41 30.87
C ILE A 188 0.91 -32.81 30.41
N GLY A 189 0.84 -33.75 31.34
CA GLY A 189 0.34 -35.11 31.14
C GLY A 189 -1.10 -35.28 31.61
N TRP A 190 -1.92 -36.03 30.88
CA TRP A 190 -3.31 -36.36 31.22
C TRP A 190 -3.72 -37.78 30.78
N GLY A 191 -4.93 -38.19 31.13
CA GLY A 191 -5.49 -39.48 30.73
C GLY A 191 -4.98 -40.69 31.54
N GLY A 192 -4.50 -40.47 32.77
CA GLY A 192 -4.14 -41.55 33.69
C GLY A 192 -5.34 -42.22 34.35
N ALA A 193 -5.18 -43.43 34.87
CA ALA A 193 -6.27 -44.23 35.43
C ALA A 193 -6.42 -44.10 36.97
N ALA A 194 -5.50 -43.42 37.66
CA ALA A 194 -5.57 -43.16 39.10
C ALA A 194 -4.78 -41.89 39.50
N ILE A 195 -5.09 -41.31 40.68
CA ILE A 195 -4.44 -40.08 41.19
C ILE A 195 -2.99 -40.31 41.65
N ASN A 196 -2.57 -41.57 41.77
CA ASN A 196 -1.24 -41.99 42.18
C ASN A 196 -0.38 -42.47 40.98
N GLY A 197 -0.83 -42.19 39.76
CA GLY A 197 -0.07 -42.48 38.55
C GLY A 197 1.20 -41.63 38.48
N SER A 198 2.31 -42.24 38.07
CA SER A 198 3.57 -41.52 37.89
C SER A 198 3.78 -41.09 36.46
N GLY A 199 4.33 -39.89 36.29
CA GLY A 199 4.75 -39.30 35.02
C GLY A 199 6.09 -38.60 35.23
N ARG A 200 7.08 -38.96 34.42
CA ARG A 200 8.49 -38.57 34.60
C ARG A 200 9.15 -38.32 33.25
N ILE A 201 10.12 -37.43 33.25
CA ILE A 201 11.10 -37.32 32.17
C ILE A 201 12.25 -38.28 32.49
N SER A 202 12.62 -39.14 31.54
CA SER A 202 13.73 -40.07 31.74
C SER A 202 15.05 -39.34 31.96
N SER A 203 15.85 -39.83 32.92
CA SER A 203 17.19 -39.35 33.23
C SER A 203 18.29 -40.15 32.51
N THR A 204 17.91 -40.84 31.42
CA THR A 204 18.84 -41.64 30.59
C THR A 204 18.83 -41.16 29.14
N ASN A 205 18.28 -39.96 28.92
CA ASN A 205 18.12 -39.38 27.61
C ASN A 205 19.47 -38.81 27.19
N VAL A 206 20.37 -39.60 26.61
CA VAL A 206 21.60 -39.02 26.05
C VAL A 206 21.26 -38.23 24.79
N PHE A 207 21.37 -36.90 24.85
CA PHE A 207 21.33 -36.05 23.67
C PHE A 207 22.52 -36.36 22.73
N SER A 208 22.26 -36.44 21.43
CA SER A 208 23.26 -36.61 20.37
C SER A 208 24.11 -35.35 20.22
N GLY A 209 24.97 -35.10 21.20
CA GLY A 209 25.87 -33.94 21.30
C GLY A 209 26.95 -34.08 22.40
N GLY A 210 27.02 -35.22 23.09
CA GLY A 210 28.10 -35.56 24.02
C GLY A 210 28.08 -34.89 25.41
N GLN A 211 27.02 -34.15 25.74
CA GLN A 211 26.96 -33.34 26.98
C GLN A 211 26.11 -33.96 28.12
N GLY A 212 25.63 -35.20 27.98
CA GLY A 212 24.88 -35.90 29.04
C GLY A 212 23.51 -35.30 29.41
N LEU A 213 22.93 -34.45 28.55
CA LEU A 213 21.68 -33.72 28.83
C LEU A 213 20.43 -34.54 28.53
N ASP A 214 19.45 -34.51 29.45
CA ASP A 214 18.21 -35.28 29.35
C ASP A 214 17.05 -34.58 28.63
N PHE A 215 17.10 -33.25 28.54
CA PHE A 215 16.14 -32.42 27.80
C PHE A 215 16.77 -31.07 27.45
N GLY A 216 16.30 -30.45 26.37
CA GLY A 216 16.81 -29.18 25.90
C GLY A 216 16.02 -28.63 24.72
N LEU A 217 16.06 -27.32 24.56
CA LEU A 217 15.46 -26.61 23.45
C LEU A 217 16.49 -26.40 22.35
N THR A 218 16.09 -26.58 21.10
CA THR A 218 16.94 -26.29 19.95
C THR A 218 16.33 -25.18 19.10
N GLY A 219 17.17 -24.34 18.53
CA GLY A 219 16.72 -23.20 17.74
C GLY A 219 17.84 -22.32 17.22
N THR A 220 17.49 -21.11 16.81
CA THR A 220 18.43 -20.09 16.33
C THR A 220 18.32 -18.81 17.17
N VAL A 221 19.38 -18.00 17.15
CA VAL A 221 19.41 -16.69 17.82
C VAL A 221 19.95 -15.65 16.86
N GLU A 222 19.16 -14.63 16.59
CA GLU A 222 19.58 -13.50 15.76
C GLU A 222 19.69 -12.22 16.56
N THR A 223 20.61 -11.35 16.14
CA THR A 223 20.73 -10.01 16.71
C THR A 223 19.74 -9.09 16.02
N VAL A 224 18.78 -8.57 16.79
CA VAL A 224 17.85 -7.54 16.35
C VAL A 224 18.43 -6.19 16.73
N SER A 225 18.94 -5.47 15.75
CA SER A 225 19.35 -4.08 15.91
C SER A 225 18.12 -3.26 16.32
N VAL A 226 18.09 -2.75 17.56
CA VAL A 226 17.11 -1.74 17.94
C VAL A 226 17.52 -0.44 17.25
N ALA A 227 16.65 0.07 16.37
CA ALA A 227 16.89 1.31 15.64
C ALA A 227 17.22 2.45 16.62
N LYS A 228 18.37 3.08 16.43
CA LYS A 228 18.76 4.30 17.17
C LYS A 228 18.14 5.52 16.50
N ASN A 229 17.98 6.59 17.27
CA ASN A 229 17.66 7.91 16.73
C ASN A 229 18.95 8.73 16.68
N LEU A 230 19.42 9.01 15.47
CA LEU A 230 20.71 9.64 15.22
C LEU A 230 20.53 11.05 14.69
N THR A 231 21.36 11.99 15.14
CA THR A 231 21.45 13.33 14.55
C THR A 231 22.74 13.48 13.76
N TRP A 232 22.63 14.02 12.55
CA TRP A 232 23.76 14.34 11.69
C TRP A 232 24.65 15.41 12.33
N ASN A 233 25.97 15.19 12.29
CA ASN A 233 26.94 16.13 12.87
C ASN A 233 27.94 16.71 11.85
N GLY A 234 27.77 16.40 10.56
CA GLY A 234 28.70 16.81 9.50
C GLY A 234 29.81 15.81 9.18
N GLY A 235 30.27 15.03 10.17
CA GLY A 235 31.50 14.24 10.07
C GLY A 235 32.72 15.07 9.64
N SER A 236 33.90 14.47 9.55
CA SER A 236 35.07 15.13 8.93
C SER A 236 35.06 15.02 7.39
N SER A 237 34.28 14.08 6.83
CA SER A 237 34.27 13.74 5.41
C SER A 237 32.96 14.06 4.68
N GLY A 238 31.91 14.51 5.38
CA GLY A 238 30.58 14.72 4.79
C GLY A 238 29.93 13.45 4.24
N THR A 239 30.46 12.26 4.55
CA THR A 239 29.98 10.98 4.01
C THR A 239 29.01 10.29 4.97
N TRP A 240 27.89 9.81 4.45
CA TRP A 240 26.97 8.92 5.16
C TRP A 240 27.56 7.51 5.18
N ASP A 241 28.44 7.28 6.15
CA ASP A 241 29.12 6.00 6.38
C ASP A 241 28.75 5.43 7.77
N ARG A 242 29.03 4.14 7.93
CA ARG A 242 28.87 3.34 9.16
C ARG A 242 29.99 3.57 10.18
N THR A 243 30.99 4.39 9.89
CA THR A 243 32.06 4.67 10.84
C THR A 243 31.64 5.67 11.92
N VAL A 244 32.30 5.59 13.09
CA VAL A 244 32.08 6.47 14.24
C VAL A 244 32.64 7.87 13.98
N SER A 245 31.90 8.72 13.28
CA SER A 245 32.20 10.16 13.20
C SER A 245 31.08 11.05 12.67
N SER A 246 30.05 10.51 12.00
CA SER A 246 28.99 11.31 11.35
C SER A 246 27.68 11.45 12.16
N TRP A 247 27.55 10.78 13.33
CA TRP A 247 26.27 10.62 14.04
C TRP A 247 26.38 10.69 15.57
N TYR A 248 25.32 11.19 16.23
CA TYR A 248 25.14 11.21 17.70
C TYR A 248 23.75 10.74 18.13
N VAL A 249 23.60 10.06 19.30
CA VAL A 249 22.31 9.49 19.79
C VAL A 249 21.54 10.42 20.73
N SER A 250 22.17 11.40 21.35
CA SER A 250 21.56 12.36 22.28
C SER A 250 22.59 13.39 22.71
N SER A 251 22.15 14.49 23.33
CA SER A 251 23.04 15.42 24.02
C SER A 251 23.25 14.94 25.46
N PRO A 252 24.51 14.76 25.96
CA PRO A 252 25.79 15.06 25.32
C PRO A 252 26.32 13.96 24.37
N ALA A 253 27.11 14.41 23.39
CA ALA A 253 27.39 13.75 22.12
C ALA A 253 28.58 12.76 22.15
N SER A 254 28.30 11.45 22.14
CA SER A 254 29.30 10.41 21.84
C SER A 254 29.12 9.91 20.40
N PRO A 255 30.16 9.96 19.53
CA PRO A 255 30.02 9.55 18.14
C PRO A 255 29.58 8.10 18.07
N VAL A 256 28.57 7.81 17.26
CA VAL A 256 28.11 6.45 17.01
C VAL A 256 28.15 6.11 15.54
N ALA A 257 28.31 4.81 15.25
CA ALA A 257 28.13 4.25 13.94
C ALA A 257 26.63 4.19 13.58
N PHE A 258 26.30 4.55 12.34
CA PHE A 258 25.02 4.25 11.73
C PHE A 258 24.93 2.74 11.43
N ALA A 259 23.80 2.14 11.79
CA ALA A 259 23.42 0.79 11.39
C ALA A 259 22.14 0.84 10.55
N ASP A 260 21.95 -0.16 9.69
CA ASP A 260 20.71 -0.27 8.91
C ASP A 260 19.49 -0.32 9.83
N GLY A 261 18.45 0.42 9.46
CA GLY A 261 17.23 0.59 10.23
C GLY A 261 17.28 1.75 11.23
N ASP A 262 18.44 2.36 11.50
CA ASP A 262 18.52 3.54 12.36
C ASP A 262 17.75 4.72 11.76
N ASN A 263 17.06 5.47 12.62
CA ASN A 263 16.37 6.71 12.28
C ASN A 263 17.37 7.86 12.29
N VAL A 264 17.29 8.77 11.32
CA VAL A 264 18.22 9.88 11.21
C VAL A 264 17.52 11.23 11.14
N THR A 265 18.14 12.23 11.76
CA THR A 265 17.70 13.63 11.74
C THR A 265 18.83 14.53 11.24
N PHE A 266 18.54 15.33 10.22
CA PHE A 266 19.37 16.43 9.75
C PHE A 266 18.80 17.74 10.29
N ASN A 267 19.41 18.26 11.35
CA ASN A 267 19.11 19.59 11.89
C ASN A 267 20.36 20.46 11.67
N ILE A 268 20.45 21.08 10.49
CA ILE A 268 21.67 21.77 10.05
C ILE A 268 21.55 23.28 10.27
N SER A 269 22.67 23.93 10.64
CA SER A 269 22.77 25.39 10.79
C SER A 269 23.44 26.08 9.60
N SER A 270 24.02 25.31 8.68
CA SER A 270 24.72 25.78 7.48
C SER A 270 24.47 24.84 6.31
N ALA A 271 24.73 25.30 5.08
CA ALA A 271 24.54 24.48 3.88
C ALA A 271 25.41 23.22 3.97
N THR A 272 24.80 22.06 3.79
CA THR A 272 25.42 20.76 4.07
C THR A 272 25.28 19.86 2.85
N SER A 273 26.38 19.25 2.42
CA SER A 273 26.39 18.18 1.42
C SER A 273 26.69 16.85 2.09
N VAL A 274 25.87 15.85 1.79
CA VAL A 274 25.98 14.48 2.31
C VAL A 274 26.28 13.54 1.15
N SER A 275 27.46 12.93 1.17
CA SER A 275 27.86 11.92 0.19
C SER A 275 27.30 10.55 0.56
N VAL A 276 26.59 9.91 -0.35
CA VAL A 276 25.97 8.59 -0.25
C VAL A 276 26.75 7.64 -1.19
N PRO A 277 27.80 6.95 -0.70
CA PRO A 277 28.70 6.18 -1.54
C PRO A 277 28.12 4.83 -1.99
N ALA A 278 27.19 4.28 -1.21
CA ALA A 278 26.51 3.01 -1.45
C ALA A 278 25.06 3.11 -0.94
N THR A 279 24.27 2.05 -1.10
CA THR A 279 22.90 2.02 -0.58
C THR A 279 22.88 2.18 0.94
N VAL A 280 22.17 3.19 1.42
CA VAL A 280 21.89 3.46 2.82
C VAL A 280 20.49 2.97 3.15
N LEU A 281 20.33 2.16 4.20
CA LEU A 281 19.04 1.64 4.67
C LEU A 281 18.65 2.33 5.98
N ALA A 282 18.10 3.55 5.91
CA ALA A 282 17.62 4.26 7.11
C ALA A 282 16.22 3.77 7.51
N GLY A 283 15.89 3.80 8.79
CA GLY A 283 14.53 3.51 9.28
C GLY A 283 13.56 4.64 8.94
N SER A 284 13.97 5.87 9.23
CA SER A 284 13.30 7.13 8.88
C SER A 284 14.34 8.24 8.65
N ILE A 285 13.98 9.26 7.87
CA ILE A 285 14.80 10.45 7.64
C ILE A 285 13.96 11.69 7.98
N VAL A 286 14.47 12.56 8.85
CA VAL A 286 13.89 13.87 9.13
C VAL A 286 14.90 14.95 8.75
N ALA A 287 14.50 15.90 7.90
CA ALA A 287 15.31 17.05 7.50
C ALA A 287 14.61 18.34 7.91
N THR A 288 15.20 19.08 8.85
CA THR A 288 14.73 20.39 9.30
C THR A 288 15.73 21.44 8.87
N ILE A 289 15.43 22.14 7.78
CA ILE A 289 16.38 23.02 7.09
C ILE A 289 15.95 24.49 7.27
N PRO A 290 16.73 25.33 7.95
CA PRO A 290 16.43 26.75 8.10
C PRO A 290 16.36 27.49 6.76
N SER A 291 15.59 28.58 6.72
CA SER A 291 15.50 29.46 5.54
C SER A 291 16.89 29.94 5.10
N GLY A 292 17.16 29.89 3.80
CA GLY A 292 18.46 30.24 3.22
C GLY A 292 19.52 29.13 3.25
N GLN A 293 19.25 28.01 3.94
CA GLN A 293 20.14 26.85 3.96
C GLN A 293 19.68 25.73 3.02
N SER A 294 20.60 24.83 2.71
CA SER A 294 20.34 23.66 1.87
C SER A 294 20.97 22.38 2.42
N LEU A 295 20.27 21.26 2.26
CA LEU A 295 20.79 19.90 2.45
C LEU A 295 20.84 19.20 1.09
N GLN A 296 22.02 18.79 0.63
CA GLN A 296 22.17 18.08 -0.63
C GLN A 296 22.64 16.65 -0.40
N PHE A 297 21.92 15.67 -0.97
CA PHE A 297 22.39 14.30 -1.07
C PHE A 297 23.07 14.08 -2.42
N THR A 298 24.28 13.53 -2.39
CA THR A 298 25.13 13.29 -3.57
C THR A 298 25.74 11.89 -3.52
N GLY A 299 26.47 11.49 -4.55
CA GLY A 299 27.20 10.22 -4.57
C GLY A 299 26.58 9.19 -5.52
N ALA A 300 27.24 8.03 -5.64
CA ALA A 300 26.84 6.96 -6.57
C ALA A 300 25.82 5.97 -5.96
N GLY A 301 25.56 6.08 -4.65
CA GLY A 301 24.66 5.19 -3.93
C GLY A 301 23.19 5.56 -4.06
N SER A 302 22.37 5.01 -3.15
CA SER A 302 20.94 5.25 -3.08
C SER A 302 20.46 5.38 -1.63
N LEU A 303 19.35 6.08 -1.41
CA LEU A 303 18.72 6.20 -0.10
C LEU A 303 17.47 5.33 -0.04
N SER A 304 17.45 4.34 0.85
CA SER A 304 16.26 3.56 1.14
C SER A 304 15.76 3.88 2.55
N CYS A 305 14.47 4.16 2.65
CA CYS A 305 13.81 4.48 3.91
C CYS A 305 12.33 4.07 3.84
N PRO A 306 11.98 2.84 4.28
CA PRO A 306 10.64 2.30 4.08
C PRO A 306 9.55 3.00 4.91
N SER A 307 9.91 3.78 5.93
CA SER A 307 8.94 4.53 6.74
C SER A 307 8.61 5.88 6.12
N SER A 308 9.42 6.91 6.41
CA SER A 308 9.15 8.28 5.99
C SER A 308 10.42 9.11 5.85
N PHE A 309 10.43 9.93 4.81
CA PHE A 309 11.31 11.08 4.66
C PHE A 309 10.50 12.35 4.90
N THR A 310 10.66 12.95 6.07
CA THR A 310 9.99 14.20 6.45
C THR A 310 10.91 15.39 6.21
N ILE A 311 10.41 16.43 5.56
CA ILE A 311 11.13 17.67 5.29
C ILE A 311 10.34 18.85 5.87
N SER A 312 11.04 19.72 6.58
CA SER A 312 10.49 20.92 7.22
C SER A 312 11.52 22.05 7.30
N GLY A 313 11.08 23.23 7.74
CA GLY A 313 11.88 24.45 7.72
C GLY A 313 11.79 25.16 6.36
N GLY A 314 12.29 26.39 6.27
CA GLY A 314 12.16 27.22 5.06
C GLY A 314 13.25 27.00 4.01
N GLY A 315 14.20 26.09 4.24
CA GLY A 315 15.31 25.82 3.34
C GLY A 315 15.02 24.80 2.24
N THR A 316 16.09 24.35 1.57
CA THR A 316 16.00 23.41 0.43
C THR A 316 16.60 22.05 0.75
N VAL A 317 15.90 20.97 0.42
CA VAL A 317 16.48 19.62 0.34
C VAL A 317 16.65 19.27 -1.13
N ASN A 318 17.87 18.93 -1.54
CA ASN A 318 18.16 18.44 -2.88
C ASN A 318 18.46 16.92 -2.85
N LEU A 319 17.61 16.13 -3.49
CA LEU A 319 17.80 14.70 -3.68
C LEU A 319 18.52 14.44 -5.00
N GLY A 320 19.85 14.39 -4.93
CA GLY A 320 20.75 14.09 -6.05
C GLY A 320 21.16 12.62 -6.16
N VAL A 321 20.44 11.72 -5.50
CA VAL A 321 20.64 10.26 -5.56
C VAL A 321 19.29 9.56 -5.75
N SER A 322 19.31 8.35 -6.32
CA SER A 322 18.10 7.53 -6.42
C SER A 322 17.60 7.09 -5.04
N THR A 323 16.29 6.88 -4.91
CA THR A 323 15.67 6.55 -3.62
C THR A 323 14.67 5.40 -3.70
N SER A 324 14.46 4.76 -2.55
CA SER A 324 13.39 3.78 -2.28
C SER A 324 12.74 4.12 -0.95
N LEU A 325 11.81 5.07 -0.98
CA LEU A 325 11.16 5.65 0.19
C LEU A 325 9.75 5.09 0.35
N GLY A 326 9.28 4.94 1.59
CA GLY A 326 7.87 4.65 1.86
C GLY A 326 6.98 5.87 1.66
N SER A 327 7.43 7.01 2.16
CA SER A 327 6.77 8.29 1.96
C SER A 327 7.75 9.47 2.00
N ILE A 328 7.39 10.55 1.32
CA ILE A 328 7.99 11.88 1.37
C ILE A 328 6.92 12.83 1.89
N GLN A 329 7.20 13.53 2.98
CA GLN A 329 6.28 14.49 3.60
C GLN A 329 6.96 15.84 3.72
N LEU A 330 6.56 16.80 2.90
CA LEU A 330 7.08 18.16 2.90
C LEU A 330 6.05 19.08 3.56
N SER A 331 6.35 19.60 4.74
CA SER A 331 5.45 20.50 5.48
C SER A 331 5.75 21.98 5.23
N SER A 332 7.01 22.30 4.94
CA SER A 332 7.53 23.64 4.63
C SER A 332 8.80 23.52 3.79
N GLY A 333 9.20 24.61 3.13
CA GLY A 333 10.46 24.68 2.39
C GLY A 333 10.38 24.11 0.98
N GLN A 334 11.54 23.75 0.44
CA GLN A 334 11.70 23.33 -0.96
C GLN A 334 12.30 21.92 -1.04
N LEU A 335 11.77 21.11 -1.95
CA LEU A 335 12.36 19.84 -2.37
C LEU A 335 12.75 19.93 -3.84
N LEU A 336 14.03 19.69 -4.14
CA LEU A 336 14.57 19.61 -5.49
C LEU A 336 14.93 18.15 -5.80
N ALA A 337 14.40 17.62 -6.91
CA ALA A 337 14.79 16.33 -7.46
C ALA A 337 15.85 16.53 -8.56
N SER A 338 17.13 16.35 -8.23
CA SER A 338 18.23 16.53 -9.19
C SER A 338 18.80 15.23 -9.75
N ALA A 339 18.18 14.08 -9.46
CA ALA A 339 18.52 12.78 -10.03
C ALA A 339 17.26 12.00 -10.40
N ASN A 340 17.36 11.13 -11.41
CA ASN A 340 16.27 10.24 -11.77
C ASN A 340 15.96 9.26 -10.62
N ASN A 341 14.67 8.97 -10.44
CA ASN A 341 14.15 8.14 -9.37
C ASN A 341 14.58 8.60 -7.96
N SER A 342 14.83 9.90 -7.77
CA SER A 342 15.10 10.46 -6.45
C SER A 342 13.83 10.67 -5.63
N LEU A 343 12.66 10.67 -6.27
CA LEU A 343 11.35 10.64 -5.63
C LEU A 343 10.73 9.25 -5.77
N SER A 344 10.29 8.69 -4.65
CA SER A 344 9.65 7.37 -4.58
C SER A 344 8.69 7.28 -3.38
N GLY A 345 7.83 6.27 -3.36
CA GLY A 345 6.80 6.11 -2.33
C GLY A 345 5.66 7.11 -2.48
N ASN A 346 4.92 7.35 -1.40
CA ASN A 346 3.88 8.38 -1.41
C ASN A 346 4.52 9.77 -1.24
N LEU A 347 4.10 10.77 -2.02
CA LEU A 347 4.59 12.15 -1.89
C LEU A 347 3.45 13.07 -1.46
N THR A 348 3.61 13.76 -0.34
CA THR A 348 2.67 14.79 0.12
C THR A 348 3.42 16.10 0.39
N SER A 349 2.98 17.19 -0.24
CA SER A 349 3.51 18.53 -0.02
C SER A 349 2.42 19.50 0.45
N GLY A 350 2.70 20.33 1.45
CA GLY A 350 1.78 21.35 1.95
C GLY A 350 1.69 22.59 1.04
N ALA A 351 0.71 23.47 1.26
CA ALA A 351 0.50 24.66 0.43
C ALA A 351 1.68 25.67 0.46
N GLY A 352 2.39 25.75 1.59
CA GLY A 352 3.57 26.61 1.76
C GLY A 352 4.88 26.00 1.25
N THR A 353 4.81 24.97 0.41
CA THR A 353 5.99 24.22 -0.05
C THR A 353 6.20 24.37 -1.55
N THR A 354 7.43 24.13 -2.00
CA THR A 354 7.71 23.98 -3.44
C THR A 354 8.39 22.65 -3.70
N VAL A 355 7.97 21.97 -4.76
CA VAL A 355 8.63 20.77 -5.25
C VAL A 355 9.08 21.05 -6.67
N ASP A 356 10.38 20.96 -6.92
CA ASP A 356 10.97 21.10 -8.25
C ASP A 356 11.41 19.73 -8.77
N ILE A 357 10.79 19.28 -9.85
CA ILE A 357 11.09 18.00 -10.49
C ILE A 357 12.30 18.12 -11.43
N GLY A 358 12.76 19.35 -11.70
CA GLY A 358 13.82 19.60 -12.67
C GLY A 358 13.47 18.97 -14.02
N ALA A 359 14.46 18.38 -14.69
CA ALA A 359 14.30 17.58 -15.91
C ALA A 359 14.53 16.08 -15.62
N THR A 360 14.00 15.58 -14.50
CA THR A 360 14.22 14.20 -14.02
C THR A 360 12.96 13.33 -14.14
N SER A 361 13.13 12.01 -14.19
CA SER A 361 12.03 11.04 -14.28
C SER A 361 11.95 10.16 -13.05
N HIS A 362 10.73 9.93 -12.56
CA HIS A 362 10.46 9.14 -11.34
C HIS A 362 9.36 8.11 -11.58
N SER A 363 9.69 6.83 -11.48
CA SER A 363 8.78 5.73 -11.84
C SER A 363 8.14 4.96 -10.68
N SER A 364 8.52 5.27 -9.43
CA SER A 364 8.22 4.44 -8.26
C SER A 364 7.38 5.17 -7.20
N LEU A 365 6.45 6.02 -7.65
CA LEU A 365 5.56 6.77 -6.74
C LEU A 365 4.24 6.02 -6.51
N GLY A 366 3.73 6.11 -5.29
CA GLY A 366 2.42 5.61 -4.88
C GLY A 366 1.34 6.65 -5.17
N SER A 367 0.82 7.30 -4.13
CA SER A 367 -0.02 8.49 -4.25
C SER A 367 0.82 9.78 -4.21
N VAL A 368 0.41 10.78 -4.97
CA VAL A 368 1.08 12.09 -5.02
C VAL A 368 0.08 13.20 -4.73
N SER A 369 0.36 14.04 -3.75
CA SER A 369 -0.49 15.17 -3.36
C SER A 369 0.35 16.44 -3.25
N PHE A 370 -0.01 17.44 -4.04
CA PHE A 370 0.65 18.74 -4.08
C PHE A 370 -0.29 19.83 -3.56
N GLY A 371 0.13 20.50 -2.48
CA GLY A 371 -0.51 21.72 -2.01
C GLY A 371 -0.17 22.95 -2.85
N LYS A 372 0.85 22.85 -3.70
CA LYS A 372 1.24 23.82 -4.73
C LYS A 372 1.79 23.07 -5.93
N ILE A 373 1.41 23.49 -7.15
CA ILE A 373 1.83 22.84 -8.39
C ILE A 373 3.37 22.75 -8.48
N PRO A 374 3.93 21.57 -8.79
CA PRO A 374 5.38 21.40 -8.90
C PRO A 374 5.95 22.13 -10.12
N SER A 375 7.21 22.55 -10.02
CA SER A 375 7.96 23.13 -11.14
C SER A 375 8.81 22.07 -11.87
N GLY A 376 9.44 22.50 -12.96
CA GLY A 376 10.26 21.64 -13.81
C GLY A 376 9.51 21.09 -15.02
N THR A 377 10.20 20.27 -15.80
CA THR A 377 9.73 19.63 -17.03
C THR A 377 9.88 18.11 -17.01
N GLY A 378 10.32 17.57 -15.87
CA GLY A 378 10.47 16.14 -15.65
C GLY A 378 9.14 15.38 -15.62
N SER A 379 9.22 14.10 -15.23
CA SER A 379 8.06 13.22 -15.19
C SER A 379 7.89 12.52 -13.84
N LEU A 380 6.62 12.36 -13.45
CA LEU A 380 6.19 11.58 -12.30
C LEU A 380 5.32 10.44 -12.79
N THR A 381 5.54 9.22 -12.29
CA THR A 381 4.69 8.06 -12.55
C THR A 381 4.15 7.52 -11.22
N ALA A 382 2.86 7.73 -10.97
CA ALA A 382 2.19 7.39 -9.73
C ALA A 382 1.19 6.25 -9.95
N SER A 383 1.26 5.21 -9.13
CA SER A 383 0.35 4.07 -9.25
C SER A 383 -1.05 4.35 -8.72
N LEU A 384 -1.19 5.25 -7.74
CA LEU A 384 -2.48 5.55 -7.07
C LEU A 384 -3.09 6.88 -7.53
N GLY A 385 -2.31 7.75 -8.17
CA GLY A 385 -2.79 8.99 -8.79
C GLY A 385 -2.33 10.26 -8.08
N TYR A 386 -2.89 11.38 -8.55
CA TYR A 386 -2.45 12.73 -8.24
C TYR A 386 -3.58 13.56 -7.64
N THR A 387 -3.28 14.30 -6.58
CA THR A 387 -4.13 15.38 -6.05
C THR A 387 -3.39 16.70 -6.19
N LEU A 388 -3.97 17.63 -6.93
CA LEU A 388 -3.41 18.96 -7.18
C LEU A 388 -4.36 20.01 -6.57
N THR A 389 -3.96 20.61 -5.46
CA THR A 389 -4.66 21.75 -4.87
C THR A 389 -4.13 23.03 -5.48
N VAL A 390 -5.00 23.79 -6.15
CA VAL A 390 -4.64 24.99 -6.91
C VAL A 390 -5.56 26.12 -6.49
N ASP A 391 -5.14 26.88 -5.49
CA ASP A 391 -5.88 28.04 -5.01
C ASP A 391 -5.57 29.30 -5.84
N GLU A 392 -4.38 29.36 -6.43
CA GLU A 392 -3.92 30.43 -7.31
C GLU A 392 -3.61 29.88 -8.71
N ASP A 393 -3.83 30.70 -9.74
CA ASP A 393 -3.57 30.36 -11.13
C ASP A 393 -2.12 29.84 -11.32
N SER A 394 -2.01 28.63 -11.86
CA SER A 394 -0.74 27.89 -11.92
C SER A 394 -0.62 27.09 -13.21
N THR A 395 0.62 26.87 -13.67
CA THR A 395 0.92 26.04 -14.84
C THR A 395 1.62 24.75 -14.44
N LEU A 396 1.09 23.62 -14.89
CA LEU A 396 1.73 22.31 -14.75
C LEU A 396 2.50 21.97 -16.03
N SER A 397 3.81 22.10 -15.97
CA SER A 397 4.73 21.70 -17.06
C SER A 397 5.25 20.27 -16.91
N VAL A 398 5.18 19.71 -15.69
CA VAL A 398 5.58 18.33 -15.39
C VAL A 398 4.62 17.34 -16.04
N SER A 399 5.16 16.27 -16.63
CA SER A 399 4.37 15.16 -17.17
C SER A 399 4.00 14.18 -16.06
N LEU A 400 2.70 13.95 -15.88
CA LEU A 400 2.15 12.97 -14.95
C LEU A 400 1.74 11.71 -15.72
N ALA A 401 2.17 10.55 -15.22
CA ALA A 401 1.97 9.24 -15.80
C ALA A 401 1.51 8.22 -14.74
N GLY A 402 1.19 7.00 -15.17
CA GLY A 402 0.87 5.89 -14.28
C GLY A 402 -0.62 5.50 -14.30
N ALA A 403 -0.98 4.51 -13.49
CA ALA A 403 -2.33 3.94 -13.53
C ALA A 403 -3.40 4.84 -12.88
N GLY A 404 -3.00 5.68 -11.92
CA GLY A 404 -3.94 6.56 -11.20
C GLY A 404 -4.46 7.72 -12.05
N GLY A 405 -5.48 8.42 -11.55
CA GLY A 405 -6.04 9.62 -12.19
C GLY A 405 -5.49 10.92 -11.60
N MET A 406 -6.05 12.05 -12.03
CA MET A 406 -5.79 13.37 -11.46
C MET A 406 -7.04 13.90 -10.74
N LYS A 407 -6.86 14.52 -9.57
CA LYS A 407 -7.85 15.32 -8.86
C LYS A 407 -7.38 16.77 -8.86
N LYS A 408 -8.22 17.68 -9.37
CA LYS A 408 -7.99 19.13 -9.33
C LYS A 408 -8.93 19.75 -8.28
N ASP A 409 -8.32 20.32 -7.25
CA ASP A 409 -8.98 21.05 -6.17
C ASP A 409 -8.53 22.52 -6.17
N GLY A 410 -9.15 23.33 -5.30
CA GLY A 410 -8.89 24.76 -5.19
C GLY A 410 -9.57 25.58 -6.30
N ALA A 411 -9.81 26.85 -6.03
CA ALA A 411 -10.59 27.73 -6.90
C ALA A 411 -9.82 28.24 -8.14
N GLY A 412 -8.48 28.23 -8.08
CA GLY A 412 -7.61 28.75 -9.14
C GLY A 412 -7.65 27.91 -10.43
N LYS A 413 -7.13 28.51 -11.50
CA LYS A 413 -6.97 27.86 -12.80
C LYS A 413 -5.68 27.05 -12.87
N LEU A 414 -5.80 25.77 -13.23
CA LEU A 414 -4.67 24.93 -13.60
C LEU A 414 -4.51 24.92 -15.12
N THR A 415 -3.44 25.51 -15.64
CA THR A 415 -3.06 25.39 -17.04
C THR A 415 -2.13 24.19 -17.22
N VAL A 416 -2.55 23.17 -17.96
CA VAL A 416 -1.76 21.97 -18.29
C VAL A 416 -0.92 22.25 -19.53
N ALA A 417 0.40 22.35 -19.33
CA ALA A 417 1.36 22.62 -20.38
C ALA A 417 2.16 21.38 -20.82
N GLY A 418 2.50 20.49 -19.89
CA GLY A 418 3.09 19.19 -20.19
C GLY A 418 2.03 18.20 -20.72
N ALA A 419 2.39 17.34 -21.67
CA ALA A 419 1.52 16.25 -22.08
C ALA A 419 1.41 15.21 -20.96
N GLN A 420 0.17 14.79 -20.66
CA GLN A 420 -0.15 13.88 -19.58
C GLN A 420 -0.45 12.49 -20.12
N THR A 421 0.01 11.44 -19.43
CA THR A 421 -0.12 10.04 -19.89
C THR A 421 -0.55 9.10 -18.77
N TYR A 422 -1.19 9.62 -17.72
CA TYR A 422 -1.83 8.79 -16.71
C TYR A 422 -3.12 8.16 -17.28
N LEU A 423 -3.50 6.99 -16.77
CA LEU A 423 -4.59 6.21 -17.32
C LEU A 423 -5.94 6.46 -16.64
N GLY A 424 -5.93 6.97 -15.40
CA GLY A 424 -7.14 7.22 -14.64
C GLY A 424 -7.88 8.52 -15.03
N ASN A 425 -9.05 8.70 -14.43
CA ASN A 425 -9.94 9.84 -14.70
C ASN A 425 -9.38 11.18 -14.20
N ILE A 426 -9.94 12.27 -14.73
CA ILE A 426 -9.75 13.63 -14.24
C ILE A 426 -10.96 13.99 -13.38
N ASN A 427 -10.76 14.16 -12.08
CA ASN A 427 -11.77 14.62 -11.14
C ASN A 427 -11.58 16.12 -10.92
N LEU A 428 -12.36 16.93 -11.64
CA LEU A 428 -12.34 18.38 -11.55
C LEU A 428 -13.35 18.82 -10.49
N ASN A 429 -12.92 19.00 -9.24
CA ASN A 429 -13.84 19.31 -8.15
C ASN A 429 -14.08 20.81 -7.97
N SER A 430 -13.11 21.65 -8.35
CA SER A 430 -13.19 23.11 -8.20
C SER A 430 -12.30 23.85 -9.20
N GLY A 431 -12.72 25.08 -9.52
CA GLY A 431 -11.96 25.99 -10.37
C GLY A 431 -11.97 25.62 -11.85
N VAL A 432 -10.88 25.98 -12.53
CA VAL A 432 -10.73 25.82 -13.98
C VAL A 432 -9.56 24.88 -14.28
N LEU A 433 -9.77 23.97 -15.23
CA LEU A 433 -8.70 23.21 -15.89
C LEU A 433 -8.59 23.73 -17.33
N GLU A 434 -7.42 24.25 -17.70
CA GLU A 434 -7.15 24.78 -19.04
C GLU A 434 -6.02 23.99 -19.69
N THR A 435 -6.17 23.59 -20.95
CA THR A 435 -5.03 23.06 -21.72
C THR A 435 -4.27 24.22 -22.37
N SER A 436 -2.94 24.17 -22.44
CA SER A 436 -2.17 25.23 -23.11
C SER A 436 -2.09 25.06 -24.63
N GLY A 437 -2.51 23.90 -25.14
CA GLY A 437 -2.37 23.48 -26.52
C GLY A 437 -3.08 22.15 -26.75
N SER A 438 -2.83 21.53 -27.91
CA SER A 438 -3.51 20.28 -28.30
C SER A 438 -2.92 19.07 -27.59
N GLU A 439 -3.75 18.06 -27.33
CA GLU A 439 -3.34 16.75 -26.80
C GLU A 439 -2.55 16.88 -25.48
N ARG A 440 -3.12 17.60 -24.51
CA ARG A 440 -2.50 17.80 -23.19
C ARG A 440 -3.05 16.84 -22.16
N LEU A 441 -4.30 16.45 -22.29
CA LEU A 441 -4.96 15.48 -21.42
C LEU A 441 -4.88 14.07 -22.05
N PRO A 442 -4.99 12.99 -21.25
CA PRO A 442 -4.96 11.64 -21.79
C PRO A 442 -6.26 11.30 -22.53
N ASP A 443 -6.17 10.71 -23.72
CA ASP A 443 -7.31 10.21 -24.50
C ASP A 443 -8.19 9.22 -23.72
N THR A 444 -7.60 8.51 -22.76
CA THR A 444 -8.31 7.53 -21.92
C THR A 444 -9.11 8.18 -20.80
N ALA A 445 -8.93 9.48 -20.54
CA ALA A 445 -9.52 10.14 -19.40
C ALA A 445 -11.03 10.38 -19.60
N VAL A 446 -11.80 10.04 -18.57
CA VAL A 446 -13.11 10.65 -18.33
C VAL A 446 -12.91 11.88 -17.46
N VAL A 447 -13.44 13.02 -17.89
CA VAL A 447 -13.48 14.24 -17.06
C VAL A 447 -14.77 14.23 -16.25
N VAL A 448 -14.63 14.12 -14.92
CA VAL A 448 -15.70 14.12 -13.95
C VAL A 448 -15.78 15.51 -13.32
N PHE A 449 -16.91 16.19 -13.52
CA PHE A 449 -17.10 17.58 -13.11
C PHE A 449 -17.80 17.68 -11.75
N GLY A 450 -17.29 18.56 -10.88
CA GLY A 450 -18.01 19.16 -9.76
C GLY A 450 -18.85 20.36 -10.21
N GLY A 451 -19.73 20.85 -9.34
CA GLY A 451 -20.52 22.05 -9.62
C GLY A 451 -19.64 23.29 -9.81
N GLY A 452 -19.98 24.14 -10.80
CA GLY A 452 -19.30 25.40 -11.08
C GLY A 452 -17.90 25.26 -11.66
N THR A 453 -17.49 24.06 -12.09
CA THR A 453 -16.16 23.82 -12.65
C THR A 453 -16.12 24.05 -14.15
N THR A 454 -14.95 24.41 -14.67
CA THR A 454 -14.76 24.65 -16.12
C THR A 454 -13.58 23.86 -16.67
N LEU A 455 -13.80 23.12 -17.75
CA LEU A 455 -12.74 22.66 -18.65
C LEU A 455 -12.64 23.64 -19.82
N ARG A 456 -11.48 24.26 -20.02
CA ARG A 456 -11.23 25.23 -21.11
C ARG A 456 -10.16 24.70 -22.05
N LEU A 457 -10.42 24.73 -23.36
CA LEU A 457 -9.46 24.24 -24.34
C LEU A 457 -8.54 25.36 -24.84
N GLY A 458 -7.22 25.11 -24.80
CA GLY A 458 -6.21 25.91 -25.50
C GLY A 458 -5.69 25.25 -26.78
N GLY A 459 -6.23 24.09 -27.15
CA GLY A 459 -5.97 23.37 -28.40
C GLY A 459 -6.97 22.25 -28.61
N ASN A 460 -6.87 21.53 -29.74
CA ASN A 460 -7.73 20.38 -29.99
C ASN A 460 -7.44 19.27 -28.98
N GLU A 461 -8.49 18.62 -28.49
CA GLU A 461 -8.34 17.61 -27.43
C GLU A 461 -9.17 16.37 -27.73
N THR A 462 -8.62 15.21 -27.35
CA THR A 462 -9.29 13.93 -27.42
C THR A 462 -9.48 13.41 -26.00
N LEU A 463 -10.71 13.04 -25.64
CA LEU A 463 -11.03 12.47 -24.34
C LEU A 463 -11.91 11.25 -24.51
N MET A 464 -11.89 10.36 -23.53
CA MET A 464 -12.81 9.23 -23.53
C MET A 464 -14.23 9.75 -23.38
N SER A 465 -14.49 10.57 -22.36
CA SER A 465 -15.85 11.05 -22.09
C SER A 465 -15.88 12.25 -21.15
N LEU A 466 -17.06 12.87 -21.07
CA LEU A 466 -17.41 13.90 -20.08
C LEU A 466 -18.51 13.36 -19.17
N SER A 467 -18.38 13.58 -17.86
CA SER A 467 -19.36 13.15 -16.87
C SER A 467 -19.71 14.30 -15.93
N ALA A 468 -20.96 14.76 -16.01
CA ALA A 468 -21.51 15.72 -15.07
C ALA A 468 -22.85 15.18 -14.54
N SER A 469 -22.90 14.87 -13.25
CA SER A 469 -24.14 14.50 -12.56
C SER A 469 -25.10 15.71 -12.52
N SER A 470 -26.36 15.49 -12.13
CA SER A 470 -27.34 16.58 -11.96
C SER A 470 -26.87 17.63 -10.95
N THR A 471 -26.09 17.26 -9.94
CA THR A 471 -25.48 18.18 -8.97
C THR A 471 -24.37 19.04 -9.57
N ALA A 472 -23.88 18.72 -10.77
CA ALA A 472 -22.87 19.46 -11.51
C ALA A 472 -23.44 20.18 -12.74
N ALA A 473 -24.74 20.51 -12.77
CA ALA A 473 -25.39 21.17 -13.91
C ALA A 473 -24.80 22.56 -14.26
N THR A 474 -24.05 23.18 -13.35
CA THR A 474 -23.32 24.44 -13.59
C THR A 474 -21.90 24.23 -14.12
N ALA A 475 -21.50 23.00 -14.42
CA ALA A 475 -20.23 22.71 -15.08
C ALA A 475 -20.21 23.25 -16.51
N VAL A 476 -19.04 23.70 -16.95
CA VAL A 476 -18.83 24.27 -18.28
C VAL A 476 -17.69 23.57 -19.00
N VAL A 477 -17.88 23.30 -20.29
CA VAL A 477 -16.80 23.02 -21.23
C VAL A 477 -16.72 24.18 -22.20
N ASP A 478 -15.65 24.96 -22.11
CA ASP A 478 -15.35 26.08 -22.98
C ASP A 478 -14.42 25.61 -24.11
N LEU A 479 -15.01 25.36 -25.28
CA LEU A 479 -14.30 24.87 -26.46
C LEU A 479 -13.39 25.92 -27.10
N GLN A 480 -13.53 27.20 -26.73
CA GLN A 480 -12.84 28.30 -27.42
C GLN A 480 -13.02 28.21 -28.93
N SER A 481 -11.97 28.02 -29.74
CA SER A 481 -12.08 27.81 -31.19
C SER A 481 -11.66 26.39 -31.62
N TYR A 482 -11.58 25.46 -30.66
CA TYR A 482 -10.96 24.16 -30.83
C TYR A 482 -11.97 23.02 -30.88
N ASN A 483 -11.52 21.88 -31.38
CA ASN A 483 -12.34 20.68 -31.46
C ASN A 483 -12.14 19.83 -30.21
N LEU A 484 -13.25 19.35 -29.63
CA LEU A 484 -13.26 18.30 -28.63
C LEU A 484 -13.74 17.00 -29.26
N THR A 485 -12.91 15.97 -29.27
CA THR A 485 -13.28 14.62 -29.72
C THR A 485 -13.58 13.73 -28.53
N LEU A 486 -14.76 13.11 -28.50
CA LEU A 486 -15.17 12.16 -27.46
C LEU A 486 -15.23 10.74 -28.00
N THR A 487 -14.49 9.83 -27.36
CA THR A 487 -14.26 8.45 -27.81
C THR A 487 -15.02 7.36 -27.07
N ALA A 488 -16.01 7.76 -26.26
CA ALA A 488 -16.66 6.92 -25.27
C ALA A 488 -17.11 5.54 -25.78
N THR A 489 -16.73 4.51 -25.02
CA THR A 489 -17.14 3.11 -25.19
C THR A 489 -18.22 2.69 -24.19
N SER A 490 -18.50 3.52 -23.19
CA SER A 490 -19.61 3.39 -22.24
C SER A 490 -20.55 4.58 -22.33
N SER A 491 -21.84 4.35 -22.10
CA SER A 491 -22.86 5.40 -22.23
C SER A 491 -22.76 6.40 -21.09
N ASN A 492 -22.86 7.69 -21.41
CA ASN A 492 -22.69 8.77 -20.45
C ASN A 492 -23.67 9.92 -20.70
N GLN A 493 -23.74 10.81 -19.71
CA GLN A 493 -24.57 12.02 -19.73
C GLN A 493 -23.72 13.19 -19.27
N PHE A 494 -23.82 14.29 -20.01
CA PHE A 494 -23.25 15.58 -19.62
C PHE A 494 -24.38 16.59 -19.49
N GLN A 495 -24.60 17.09 -18.28
CA GLN A 495 -25.65 18.07 -17.96
C GLN A 495 -25.11 19.50 -17.78
N GLY A 496 -23.80 19.71 -17.96
CA GLY A 496 -23.22 21.04 -18.02
C GLY A 496 -23.47 21.72 -19.37
N ALA A 497 -22.91 22.91 -19.54
CA ALA A 497 -22.97 23.67 -20.79
C ALA A 497 -21.69 23.51 -21.60
N LEU A 498 -21.82 23.22 -22.90
CA LEU A 498 -20.74 23.41 -23.87
C LEU A 498 -20.87 24.80 -24.53
N ILE A 499 -19.78 25.58 -24.53
CA ILE A 499 -19.73 26.95 -25.06
C ILE A 499 -18.51 27.16 -25.98
N GLY A 500 -18.46 28.30 -26.68
CA GLY A 500 -17.34 28.70 -27.54
C GLY A 500 -17.61 28.53 -29.05
N ALA A 501 -16.70 28.98 -29.89
CA ALA A 501 -16.75 28.83 -31.34
C ALA A 501 -16.29 27.45 -31.84
N GLY A 502 -15.72 26.61 -30.96
CA GLY A 502 -15.24 25.28 -31.27
C GLY A 502 -16.33 24.25 -31.57
N SER A 503 -15.90 23.05 -31.95
CA SER A 503 -16.80 21.96 -32.39
C SER A 503 -16.72 20.74 -31.47
N LEU A 504 -17.81 19.98 -31.41
CA LEU A 504 -17.86 18.68 -30.75
C LEU A 504 -17.80 17.57 -31.80
N ILE A 505 -16.89 16.61 -31.65
CA ILE A 505 -16.80 15.41 -32.49
C ILE A 505 -17.10 14.20 -31.64
N ARG A 506 -18.15 13.44 -32.00
CA ARG A 506 -18.53 12.21 -31.32
C ARG A 506 -18.11 11.00 -32.16
N GLN A 507 -17.16 10.22 -31.65
CA GLN A 507 -16.56 9.08 -32.35
C GLN A 507 -16.38 7.89 -31.40
N GLY A 508 -17.33 6.97 -31.33
CA GLY A 508 -17.30 5.85 -30.39
C GLY A 508 -18.65 5.17 -30.34
N THR A 509 -18.76 3.97 -29.79
CA THR A 509 -19.97 3.14 -29.99
C THR A 509 -21.11 3.42 -29.01
N SER A 510 -20.85 4.16 -27.93
CA SER A 510 -21.82 4.38 -26.85
C SER A 510 -22.80 5.54 -27.06
N ILE A 511 -23.67 5.77 -26.07
CA ILE A 511 -24.62 6.88 -26.04
C ILE A 511 -24.04 8.08 -25.28
N LEU A 512 -24.04 9.26 -25.89
CA LEU A 512 -23.81 10.54 -25.21
C LEU A 512 -25.15 11.29 -25.09
N SER A 513 -25.57 11.58 -23.86
CA SER A 513 -26.80 12.35 -23.58
C SER A 513 -26.48 13.82 -23.30
N LEU A 514 -27.14 14.74 -24.00
CA LEU A 514 -26.92 16.20 -23.91
C LEU A 514 -28.23 16.97 -23.67
N GLY A 515 -28.17 18.02 -22.84
CA GLY A 515 -29.30 18.91 -22.52
C GLY A 515 -29.35 20.19 -23.38
N GLU A 516 -30.27 21.11 -23.12
CA GLU A 516 -30.50 22.34 -23.92
C GLU A 516 -29.48 23.47 -23.71
N ASN A 517 -28.63 23.40 -22.69
CA ASN A 517 -27.82 24.54 -22.24
C ASN A 517 -26.61 24.88 -23.14
N ASN A 518 -26.39 24.16 -24.24
CA ASN A 518 -25.19 24.33 -25.04
C ASN A 518 -25.35 25.44 -26.08
N THR A 519 -24.35 26.30 -26.18
CA THR A 519 -24.35 27.50 -27.04
C THR A 519 -23.21 27.51 -28.06
N PHE A 520 -22.35 26.49 -28.06
CA PHE A 520 -21.19 26.46 -28.96
C PHE A 520 -21.58 26.51 -30.44
N SER A 521 -20.83 27.27 -31.24
CA SER A 521 -21.22 27.62 -32.62
C SER A 521 -20.47 26.87 -33.72
N GLY A 522 -19.39 26.15 -33.40
CA GLY A 522 -18.67 25.31 -34.39
C GLY A 522 -19.46 24.10 -34.86
N GLY A 523 -20.46 23.68 -34.07
CA GLY A 523 -21.37 22.60 -34.39
C GLY A 523 -20.88 21.22 -33.94
N THR A 524 -21.69 20.20 -34.22
CA THR A 524 -21.47 18.82 -33.76
C THR A 524 -21.28 17.90 -34.96
N VAL A 525 -20.26 17.04 -34.93
CA VAL A 525 -20.04 15.97 -35.90
C VAL A 525 -20.31 14.63 -35.23
N LEU A 526 -21.33 13.90 -35.68
CA LEU A 526 -21.59 12.53 -35.27
C LEU A 526 -20.96 11.58 -36.29
N LYS A 527 -19.87 10.91 -35.90
CA LYS A 527 -19.23 9.88 -36.73
C LYS A 527 -19.81 8.50 -36.46
N GLU A 528 -19.98 8.14 -35.19
CA GLU A 528 -20.45 6.81 -34.77
C GLU A 528 -21.13 6.88 -33.40
N GLY A 529 -21.85 5.82 -33.02
CA GLY A 529 -22.55 5.69 -31.74
C GLY A 529 -23.88 6.43 -31.72
N SER A 530 -24.27 6.95 -30.56
CA SER A 530 -25.57 7.57 -30.38
C SER A 530 -25.50 8.92 -29.68
N LEU A 531 -26.25 9.90 -30.18
CA LEU A 531 -26.56 11.14 -29.47
C LEU A 531 -28.00 11.11 -28.97
N ARG A 532 -28.17 11.23 -27.65
CA ARG A 532 -29.50 11.18 -27.01
C ARG A 532 -29.90 12.55 -26.48
N LEU A 533 -31.00 13.09 -27.01
CA LEU A 533 -31.49 14.42 -26.66
C LEU A 533 -32.26 14.39 -25.34
N GLN A 534 -31.85 15.23 -24.40
CA GLN A 534 -32.58 15.44 -23.14
C GLN A 534 -33.48 16.68 -23.17
N ALA A 535 -33.45 17.42 -24.27
CA ALA A 535 -34.19 18.65 -24.48
C ALA A 535 -34.40 18.95 -25.97
N SER A 536 -35.34 19.84 -26.29
CA SER A 536 -35.36 20.54 -27.59
C SER A 536 -34.41 21.74 -27.51
N GLY A 537 -34.03 22.32 -28.66
CA GLY A 537 -33.33 23.62 -28.62
C GLY A 537 -34.24 24.79 -28.22
N ILE A 538 -33.66 25.95 -27.95
CA ILE A 538 -34.36 27.21 -27.67
C ILE A 538 -34.12 28.15 -28.84
N ARG A 539 -35.20 28.68 -29.44
CA ARG A 539 -35.13 29.69 -30.50
C ARG A 539 -35.55 31.06 -29.97
N SER A 540 -35.01 32.11 -30.56
CA SER A 540 -35.48 33.48 -30.40
C SER A 540 -35.93 34.02 -31.75
N THR A 541 -36.97 34.85 -31.77
CA THR A 541 -37.42 35.58 -32.95
C THR A 541 -37.12 37.05 -32.75
N ASN A 542 -36.38 37.66 -33.68
CA ASN A 542 -36.19 39.10 -33.71
C ASN A 542 -37.54 39.76 -34.05
N SER A 543 -38.03 40.64 -33.17
CA SER A 543 -39.33 41.29 -33.32
C SER A 543 -39.40 42.29 -34.48
N GLU A 544 -38.26 42.79 -34.97
CA GLU A 544 -38.17 43.77 -36.05
C GLU A 544 -38.00 43.09 -37.42
N THR A 545 -37.13 42.09 -37.50
CA THR A 545 -36.81 41.41 -38.78
C THR A 545 -37.63 40.14 -39.00
N GLY A 546 -38.25 39.59 -37.96
CA GLY A 546 -38.88 38.27 -37.98
C GLY A 546 -37.88 37.11 -38.05
N GLU A 547 -36.57 37.39 -38.02
CA GLU A 547 -35.52 36.39 -38.10
C GLU A 547 -35.54 35.48 -36.88
N VAL A 548 -35.49 34.16 -37.10
CA VAL A 548 -35.49 33.16 -36.04
C VAL A 548 -34.09 32.55 -35.91
N SER A 549 -33.49 32.67 -34.72
CA SER A 549 -32.15 32.15 -34.42
C SER A 549 -32.18 31.11 -33.31
N LEU A 550 -31.35 30.07 -33.44
CA LEU A 550 -31.10 29.09 -32.39
C LEU A 550 -30.21 29.72 -31.32
N VAL A 551 -30.75 29.86 -30.10
CA VAL A 551 -30.02 30.43 -28.96
C VAL A 551 -29.19 29.36 -28.26
N SER A 552 -29.76 28.17 -28.09
CA SER A 552 -29.09 27.03 -27.48
C SER A 552 -29.74 25.70 -27.88
N GLY A 553 -29.04 24.59 -27.70
CA GLY A 553 -29.63 23.26 -27.89
C GLY A 553 -28.67 22.12 -27.58
N PRO A 554 -29.13 20.85 -27.63
CA PRO A 554 -28.29 19.67 -27.37
C PRO A 554 -27.00 19.60 -28.17
N PHE A 555 -26.97 20.18 -29.38
CA PHE A 555 -25.84 20.12 -30.30
C PHE A 555 -25.20 21.48 -30.58
N GLY A 556 -25.43 22.45 -29.68
CA GLY A 556 -24.97 23.82 -29.84
C GLY A 556 -25.85 24.62 -30.80
N THR A 557 -25.34 25.75 -31.30
CA THR A 557 -26.00 26.64 -32.26
C THR A 557 -25.51 26.43 -33.69
N GLY A 558 -24.36 25.76 -33.87
CA GLY A 558 -23.77 25.44 -35.16
C GLY A 558 -24.46 24.29 -35.90
N ALA A 559 -23.88 23.88 -37.04
CA ALA A 559 -24.40 22.78 -37.84
C ALA A 559 -24.20 21.40 -37.16
N LEU A 560 -25.19 20.52 -37.29
CA LEU A 560 -25.09 19.10 -36.97
C LEU A 560 -24.70 18.32 -38.22
N THR A 561 -23.49 17.77 -38.26
CA THR A 561 -22.99 16.94 -39.36
C THR A 561 -23.09 15.47 -39.01
N LEU A 562 -23.80 14.70 -39.83
CA LEU A 562 -24.09 13.28 -39.64
C LEU A 562 -23.27 12.47 -40.63
N GLN A 563 -22.25 11.78 -40.13
CA GLN A 563 -21.43 10.82 -40.89
C GLN A 563 -21.77 9.37 -40.53
N GLY A 564 -22.50 9.16 -39.43
CA GLY A 564 -22.89 7.86 -38.92
C GLY A 564 -23.85 7.95 -37.73
N GLY A 565 -24.13 6.80 -37.12
CA GLY A 565 -24.70 6.71 -35.77
C GLY A 565 -26.22 6.88 -35.67
N LYS A 566 -26.71 7.07 -34.43
CA LYS A 566 -28.13 7.22 -34.11
C LYS A 566 -28.41 8.52 -33.35
N ILE A 567 -29.59 9.08 -33.57
CA ILE A 567 -30.11 10.21 -32.80
C ILE A 567 -31.52 9.92 -32.32
N TYR A 568 -31.79 10.10 -31.02
CA TYR A 568 -33.11 9.84 -30.46
C TYR A 568 -33.40 10.61 -29.18
N SER A 569 -34.68 10.69 -28.79
CA SER A 569 -35.13 11.36 -27.58
C SER A 569 -34.84 10.52 -26.33
N SER A 570 -34.49 11.16 -25.23
CA SER A 570 -34.30 10.50 -23.93
C SER A 570 -35.60 10.10 -23.22
N SER A 571 -36.76 10.45 -23.77
CA SER A 571 -38.08 10.19 -23.19
C SER A 571 -39.12 10.04 -24.28
N THR A 572 -40.35 9.64 -23.93
CA THR A 572 -41.48 9.50 -24.86
C THR A 572 -41.96 10.84 -25.44
N ASN A 573 -41.47 11.96 -24.93
CA ASN A 573 -41.82 13.27 -25.46
C ASN A 573 -41.08 13.52 -26.77
N SER A 574 -41.80 14.06 -27.76
CA SER A 574 -41.19 14.52 -28.99
C SER A 574 -40.20 15.66 -28.71
N ARG A 575 -39.07 15.65 -29.41
CA ARG A 575 -38.04 16.69 -29.29
C ARG A 575 -37.68 17.26 -30.64
N SER A 576 -37.40 18.56 -30.67
CA SER A 576 -37.13 19.29 -31.91
C SER A 576 -35.64 19.60 -32.07
N LEU A 577 -35.11 19.26 -33.24
CA LEU A 577 -33.81 19.69 -33.73
C LEU A 577 -33.96 20.95 -34.57
N TYR A 578 -33.29 22.02 -34.13
CA TYR A 578 -33.31 23.33 -34.80
C TYR A 578 -31.99 23.67 -35.50
N ASN A 579 -30.94 22.88 -35.31
CA ASN A 579 -29.65 23.06 -35.96
C ASN A 579 -29.75 22.89 -37.48
N PRO A 580 -28.93 23.60 -38.28
CA PRO A 580 -28.68 23.21 -39.66
C PRO A 580 -28.12 21.78 -39.70
N ILE A 581 -28.67 20.90 -40.52
CA ILE A 581 -28.22 19.50 -40.61
C ILE A 581 -27.46 19.28 -41.91
N LYS A 582 -26.28 18.67 -41.83
CA LYS A 582 -25.50 18.19 -42.98
C LYS A 582 -25.43 16.67 -42.92
N ILE A 583 -25.85 15.98 -43.98
CA ILE A 583 -25.80 14.52 -44.08
C ILE A 583 -24.62 14.14 -44.99
N GLN A 584 -23.73 13.30 -44.48
CA GLN A 584 -22.50 12.86 -45.14
C GLN A 584 -22.27 11.34 -45.04
N GLY A 585 -23.22 10.61 -44.44
CA GLY A 585 -23.21 9.16 -44.31
C GLY A 585 -24.54 8.65 -43.75
N ASP A 586 -24.66 7.34 -43.62
CA ASP A 586 -25.87 6.68 -43.13
C ASP A 586 -26.06 6.96 -41.64
N PHE A 587 -27.26 7.37 -41.24
CA PHE A 587 -27.60 7.58 -39.83
C PHE A 587 -29.00 7.08 -39.54
N THR A 588 -29.30 6.83 -38.26
CA THR A 588 -30.64 6.42 -37.80
C THR A 588 -31.28 7.52 -36.97
N LEU A 589 -32.54 7.83 -37.23
CA LEU A 589 -33.41 8.56 -36.31
C LEU A 589 -34.24 7.57 -35.50
N GLY A 590 -34.25 7.76 -34.18
CA GLY A 590 -34.88 6.85 -33.23
C GLY A 590 -33.98 5.67 -32.84
N ASP A 591 -34.48 4.89 -31.89
CA ASP A 591 -33.87 3.62 -31.47
C ASP A 591 -34.97 2.67 -31.01
N SER A 592 -35.19 1.59 -31.75
CA SER A 592 -36.22 0.58 -31.44
C SER A 592 -35.86 -0.29 -30.24
N SER A 593 -34.60 -0.26 -29.80
CA SER A 593 -34.13 -1.01 -28.63
C SER A 593 -34.27 -0.24 -27.32
N ALA A 594 -34.53 1.07 -27.38
CA ALA A 594 -34.74 1.90 -26.21
C ALA A 594 -36.25 2.00 -25.90
N SER A 595 -36.62 1.65 -24.66
CA SER A 595 -37.99 1.80 -24.18
C SER A 595 -38.32 3.30 -24.02
N GLY A 596 -39.27 3.80 -24.82
CA GLY A 596 -39.82 5.14 -24.66
C GLY A 596 -39.03 6.25 -25.35
N ASN A 597 -38.79 6.10 -26.65
CA ASN A 597 -38.27 7.17 -27.50
C ASN A 597 -39.41 7.94 -28.14
N GLY A 598 -39.55 9.22 -27.79
CA GLY A 598 -40.44 10.15 -28.48
C GLY A 598 -39.88 10.58 -29.82
N ASP A 599 -40.75 11.11 -30.67
CA ASP A 599 -40.42 11.51 -32.03
C ASP A 599 -39.30 12.57 -32.09
N ILE A 600 -38.47 12.51 -33.12
CA ILE A 600 -37.52 13.58 -33.43
C ILE A 600 -38.13 14.45 -34.54
N ASN A 601 -38.53 15.65 -34.17
CA ASN A 601 -38.99 16.66 -35.11
C ASN A 601 -37.78 17.42 -35.65
N VAL A 602 -37.59 17.43 -36.97
CA VAL A 602 -36.60 18.30 -37.61
C VAL A 602 -37.31 19.55 -38.06
N SER A 603 -36.96 20.71 -37.49
CA SER A 603 -37.55 21.98 -37.90
C SER A 603 -36.46 23.04 -38.02
N THR A 604 -36.05 23.34 -39.25
CA THR A 604 -35.08 24.40 -39.53
C THR A 604 -35.86 25.56 -40.15
N ASN A 605 -36.16 26.60 -39.38
CA ASN A 605 -36.79 27.81 -39.94
C ASN A 605 -35.74 28.53 -40.79
N VAL A 606 -35.92 28.53 -42.11
CA VAL A 606 -34.99 29.20 -43.05
C VAL A 606 -35.56 30.53 -43.50
N THR A 607 -34.92 31.62 -43.09
CA THR A 607 -34.87 32.86 -43.88
C THR A 607 -33.42 33.07 -44.29
N GLY A 608 -33.09 32.89 -45.58
CA GLY A 608 -31.89 33.47 -46.19
C GLY A 608 -30.75 32.55 -46.68
N ALA A 609 -30.67 31.25 -46.33
CA ALA A 609 -29.66 30.34 -46.91
C ALA A 609 -30.10 28.86 -46.87
N SER A 610 -29.85 28.16 -47.98
CA SER A 610 -30.26 26.79 -48.38
C SER A 610 -30.52 25.74 -47.28
N THR A 611 -31.71 25.10 -47.35
CA THR A 611 -31.98 23.78 -46.74
C THR A 611 -31.50 22.69 -47.71
N VAL A 612 -30.58 21.81 -47.29
CA VAL A 612 -30.27 20.58 -48.04
C VAL A 612 -30.29 19.36 -47.13
N LEU A 613 -31.37 18.59 -47.23
CA LEU A 613 -31.35 17.13 -47.02
C LEU A 613 -31.13 16.49 -48.40
N SER A 614 -29.90 16.06 -48.71
CA SER A 614 -29.66 15.07 -49.78
C SER A 614 -28.35 14.32 -49.57
N SER A 615 -28.41 13.00 -49.68
CA SER A 615 -27.72 12.31 -50.78
C SER A 615 -28.64 11.19 -51.28
N ASN A 616 -28.71 11.02 -52.59
CA ASN A 616 -29.37 9.88 -53.22
C ASN A 616 -28.60 8.60 -52.84
N ALA A 617 -29.21 7.67 -52.14
CA ALA A 617 -28.95 6.24 -52.34
C ALA A 617 -30.06 5.40 -51.72
N THR A 618 -30.33 4.31 -52.43
CA THR A 618 -31.30 3.21 -52.27
C THR A 618 -31.43 2.61 -50.88
#